data_AF-A0A1R1YCK8-F1
#
_entry.id   AF-A0A1R1YCK8-F1
#
_cell.length_a   1.000
_cell.length_b   1.000
_cell.length_c   1.000
_cell.angle_alpha   90.00
_cell.angle_beta   90.00
_cell.angle_gamma   90.00
#
_symmetry.space_group_name_H-M   'P 1'
#
loop_
_entity.id
_entity.type
_entity.pdbx_description
1 polymer ?
#
loop_
_entity_poly.entity_id
_entity_poly.type
_entity_poly.pdbx_seq_one_letter_code
_entity_poly.pdbx_strand_id
1 'polypeptide(L)'
;MKLALSKLPLENIKIASLLINNKTKQIKHYRISAVISFEGLNPHFRGDSKDFDSVEIWNRKFNSIAHLKGWDEKQSIEVFKVWLERPAAEWIYQDKNEKKEYSYNSVK
;
A
#
# COMPACT_ATOMS: atom_id res chain seq x y z
N MET A 1 -41.08 -32.55 -7.80
CA MET A 1 -40.73 -32.17 -9.19
C MET A 1 -39.27 -31.72 -9.20
N LYS A 2 -38.32 -32.62 -9.50
CA LYS A 2 -36.88 -32.27 -9.60
C LYS A 2 -36.67 -31.63 -10.98
N LEU A 3 -36.45 -30.32 -11.02
CA LEU A 3 -36.14 -29.60 -12.26
C LEU A 3 -34.85 -30.16 -12.86
N ALA A 4 -34.97 -30.67 -14.09
CA ALA A 4 -33.89 -31.28 -14.83
C ALA A 4 -32.85 -30.22 -15.24
N LEU A 5 -31.76 -30.16 -14.48
CA LEU A 5 -30.53 -29.46 -14.85
C LEU A 5 -29.72 -30.20 -15.94
N SER A 6 -30.22 -31.31 -16.49
CA SER A 6 -29.44 -32.28 -17.26
C SER A 6 -29.30 -31.99 -18.76
N LYS A 7 -29.70 -30.83 -19.28
CA LYS A 7 -29.61 -30.53 -20.73
C LYS A 7 -29.27 -29.08 -21.07
N LEU A 8 -28.44 -28.41 -20.27
CA LEU A 8 -27.81 -27.20 -20.78
C LEU A 8 -26.66 -27.60 -21.73
N PRO A 9 -26.63 -27.07 -22.97
CA PRO A 9 -25.53 -27.30 -23.90
C PRO A 9 -24.20 -27.01 -23.20
N LEU A 10 -23.18 -27.87 -23.37
CA LEU A 10 -21.86 -27.69 -22.76
C LEU A 10 -21.26 -26.29 -23.05
N GLU A 11 -21.62 -25.71 -24.19
CA GLU A 11 -21.24 -24.36 -24.59
C GLU A 11 -21.80 -23.29 -23.65
N ASN A 12 -23.04 -23.42 -23.19
CA ASN A 12 -23.66 -22.48 -22.26
C ASN A 12 -22.98 -22.51 -20.88
N ILE A 13 -22.50 -23.69 -20.46
CA ILE A 13 -21.75 -23.86 -19.20
C ILE A 13 -20.35 -23.23 -19.31
N LYS A 14 -19.67 -23.37 -20.46
CA LYS A 14 -18.38 -22.72 -20.72
C LYS A 14 -18.49 -21.20 -20.78
N ILE A 15 -19.54 -20.68 -21.42
CA ILE A 15 -19.78 -19.23 -21.48
C ILE A 15 -20.07 -18.67 -20.08
N ALA A 16 -20.89 -19.36 -19.29
CA ALA A 16 -21.18 -18.95 -17.92
C ALA A 16 -19.92 -18.92 -17.04
N SER A 17 -19.05 -19.93 -17.14
CA SER A 17 -17.80 -19.97 -16.37
C SER A 17 -16.81 -18.88 -16.81
N LEU A 18 -16.70 -18.61 -18.11
CA LEU A 18 -15.91 -17.49 -18.63
C LEU A 18 -16.41 -16.14 -18.12
N LEU A 19 -17.73 -15.91 -18.13
CA LEU A 19 -18.32 -14.67 -17.63
C LEU A 19 -18.10 -14.48 -16.13
N ILE A 20 -18.24 -15.54 -15.33
CA ILE A 20 -17.98 -15.51 -13.88
C ILE A 20 -16.50 -15.22 -13.59
N ASN A 21 -15.58 -15.87 -14.31
CA ASN A 21 -14.13 -15.67 -14.16
C ASN A 21 -13.69 -14.26 -14.58
N ASN A 22 -14.31 -13.71 -15.63
CA ASN A 22 -13.99 -12.37 -16.09
C ASN A 22 -14.56 -11.30 -15.14
N LYS A 23 -15.78 -11.51 -14.62
CA LYS A 23 -16.39 -10.63 -13.61
C LYS A 23 -15.60 -10.63 -12.31
N THR A 24 -15.12 -11.78 -11.85
CA THR A 24 -14.24 -11.87 -10.68
C THR A 24 -12.86 -11.27 -10.91
N LYS A 25 -12.27 -11.40 -12.12
CA LYS A 25 -11.05 -10.67 -12.51
C LYS A 25 -11.26 -9.15 -12.51
N GLN A 26 -12.37 -8.66 -13.06
CA GLN A 26 -12.73 -7.24 -13.07
C GLN A 26 -12.93 -6.70 -11.64
N ILE A 27 -13.65 -7.44 -10.78
CA ILE A 27 -13.90 -7.05 -9.39
C ILE A 27 -12.60 -7.03 -8.57
N LYS A 28 -11.63 -7.91 -8.85
CA LYS A 28 -10.33 -7.90 -8.17
C LYS A 28 -9.43 -6.73 -8.57
N HIS A 29 -9.69 -6.06 -9.69
CA HIS A 29 -8.87 -4.96 -10.20
C HIS A 29 -9.46 -3.57 -10.04
N TYR A 30 -10.72 -3.43 -9.59
CA TYR A 30 -11.19 -2.13 -9.11
C TYR A 30 -10.77 -1.93 -7.65
N ARG A 31 -9.45 -1.91 -7.41
CA ARG A 31 -8.92 -1.14 -6.30
C ARG A 31 -9.23 0.31 -6.67
N ILE A 32 -10.28 0.87 -6.08
CA ILE A 32 -10.37 2.33 -5.95
C ILE A 32 -9.04 2.69 -5.31
N SER A 33 -8.11 3.26 -6.08
CA SER A 33 -6.91 3.84 -5.49
C SER A 33 -7.43 4.99 -4.66
N ALA A 34 -7.65 4.74 -3.36
CA ALA A 34 -8.12 5.76 -2.46
C ALA A 34 -7.20 6.97 -2.64
N VAL A 35 -7.79 8.11 -2.96
CA VAL A 35 -7.05 9.37 -3.11
C VAL A 35 -6.27 9.56 -1.81
N ILE A 36 -4.94 9.66 -1.94
CA ILE A 36 -4.08 9.85 -0.77
C ILE A 36 -4.40 11.24 -0.22
N SER A 37 -4.90 11.29 1.02
CA SER A 37 -5.18 12.53 1.74
C SER A 37 -4.33 12.58 3.00
N PHE A 38 -3.57 13.66 3.13
CA PHE A 38 -2.70 13.94 4.27
C PHE A 38 -3.44 14.66 5.42
N GLU A 39 -4.73 14.94 5.24
CA GLU A 39 -5.54 15.62 6.25
C GLU A 39 -5.73 14.75 7.50
N GLY A 40 -5.55 15.37 8.66
CA GLY A 40 -5.70 14.70 9.97
C GLY A 40 -4.52 13.80 10.35
N LEU A 41 -3.39 13.90 9.64
CA LEU A 41 -2.16 13.27 10.08
C LEU A 41 -1.57 13.98 11.31
N ASN A 42 -0.83 13.22 12.11
CA ASN A 42 -0.04 13.77 13.22
C ASN A 42 0.98 14.79 12.69
N PRO A 43 1.56 15.64 13.56
CA PRO A 43 2.75 16.39 13.22
C PRO A 43 3.84 15.50 12.61
N HIS A 44 4.60 16.04 11.65
CA HIS A 44 5.72 15.33 11.02
C HIS A 44 6.68 14.79 12.08
N PHE A 45 7.26 13.62 11.82
CA PHE A 45 8.26 13.05 12.70
C PHE A 45 9.65 13.55 12.31
N ARG A 46 10.34 14.18 13.26
CA ARG A 46 11.66 14.76 13.04
C ARG A 46 12.79 13.81 13.40
N GLY A 47 12.57 12.94 14.39
CA GLY A 47 13.62 12.09 14.96
C GLY A 47 14.57 12.84 15.88
N ASP A 48 14.10 13.89 16.56
CA ASP A 48 14.91 14.67 17.50
C ASP A 48 14.12 15.03 18.77
N SER A 49 14.79 15.66 19.75
CA SER A 49 14.18 16.02 21.03
C SER A 49 13.05 17.07 20.94
N LYS A 50 12.73 17.55 19.73
CA LYS A 50 11.65 18.51 19.49
C LYS A 50 10.37 17.82 19.00
N ASP A 51 10.37 16.50 18.84
CA ASP A 51 9.14 15.74 18.58
C ASP A 51 8.19 15.82 19.79
N PHE A 52 6.89 15.98 19.50
CA PHE A 52 5.87 16.09 20.55
C PHE A 52 5.60 14.75 21.26
N ASP A 53 5.56 13.67 20.49
CA ASP A 53 5.36 12.31 20.97
C ASP A 53 6.67 11.53 20.92
N SER A 54 6.81 10.52 21.77
CA SER A 54 7.88 9.53 21.60
C SER A 54 7.69 8.77 20.28
N VAL A 55 8.79 8.18 19.77
CA VAL A 55 8.76 7.30 18.58
C VAL A 55 7.64 6.26 18.65
N GLU A 56 7.48 5.62 19.82
CA GLU A 56 6.48 4.57 20.01
C GLU A 56 5.05 5.09 19.91
N ILE A 57 4.75 6.23 20.57
CA ILE A 57 3.42 6.84 20.53
C ILE A 57 3.11 7.35 19.13
N TRP A 58 4.06 8.03 18.50
CA TRP A 58 3.91 8.56 17.15
C TRP A 58 3.61 7.44 16.15
N ASN A 59 4.38 6.35 16.20
CA ASN A 59 4.20 5.19 15.33
C ASN A 59 2.83 4.52 15.53
N ARG A 60 2.38 4.34 16.78
CA ARG A 60 1.04 3.79 17.06
C ARG A 60 -0.08 4.67 16.48
N LYS A 61 0.04 6.00 16.61
CA LYS A 61 -0.93 6.95 16.04
C LYS A 61 -0.90 6.90 14.51
N PHE A 62 0.29 6.91 13.88
CA PHE A 62 0.43 6.83 12.43
C PHE A 62 -0.21 5.55 11.87
N ASN A 63 0.08 4.40 12.46
CA ASN A 63 -0.52 3.11 12.05
C ASN A 63 -2.04 3.11 12.21
N SER A 64 -2.55 3.71 13.28
CA SER A 64 -4.00 3.86 13.48
C SER A 64 -4.64 4.71 12.39
N ILE A 65 -4.00 5.82 12.00
CA ILE A 65 -4.48 6.68 10.92
C ILE A 65 -4.40 5.96 9.57
N ALA A 66 -3.30 5.28 9.26
CA ALA A 66 -3.13 4.51 8.03
C ALA A 66 -4.23 3.45 7.87
N HIS A 67 -4.54 2.73 8.96
CA HIS A 67 -5.64 1.78 9.01
C HIS A 67 -6.99 2.44 8.77
N LEU A 68 -7.29 3.56 9.46
CA LEU A 68 -8.54 4.31 9.29
C LEU A 68 -8.72 4.89 7.89
N LYS A 69 -7.62 5.29 7.24
CA LYS A 69 -7.61 5.78 5.86
C LYS A 69 -7.70 4.65 4.83
N GLY A 70 -7.61 3.39 5.26
CA GLY A 70 -7.65 2.22 4.38
C GLY A 70 -6.42 2.10 3.48
N TRP A 71 -5.28 2.65 3.90
CA TRP A 71 -4.04 2.50 3.14
C TRP A 71 -3.52 1.07 3.22
N ASP A 72 -3.12 0.54 2.08
CA ASP A 72 -2.35 -0.70 2.09
C ASP A 72 -0.93 -0.45 2.64
N GLU A 73 -0.21 -1.54 2.94
CA GLU A 73 1.13 -1.46 3.53
C GLU A 73 2.09 -0.63 2.67
N LYS A 74 2.04 -0.81 1.33
CA LYS A 74 2.92 -0.09 0.41
C LYS A 74 2.62 1.41 0.45
N GLN A 75 1.35 1.79 0.41
CA GLN A 75 0.92 3.18 0.52
C GLN A 75 1.33 3.79 1.86
N SER A 76 1.13 3.05 2.95
CA SER A 76 1.49 3.47 4.30
C SER A 76 2.98 3.77 4.43
N ILE A 77 3.83 2.91 3.85
CA ILE A 77 5.28 3.11 3.80
C ILE A 77 5.67 4.35 2.99
N GLU A 78 5.05 4.57 1.82
CA GLU A 78 5.35 5.75 1.00
C GLU A 78 4.91 7.04 1.67
N VAL A 79 3.72 7.06 2.28
CA VAL A 79 3.26 8.19 3.09
C VAL A 79 4.21 8.42 4.26
N PHE A 80 4.60 7.36 5.00
CA PHE A 80 5.54 7.47 6.11
C PHE A 80 6.83 8.17 5.69
N LYS A 81 7.45 7.76 4.56
CA LYS A 81 8.70 8.35 4.07
C LYS A 81 8.58 9.85 3.78
N VAL A 82 7.49 10.28 3.14
CA VAL A 82 7.27 11.71 2.84
C VAL A 82 6.84 12.52 4.05
N TRP A 83 6.39 11.83 5.11
CA TRP A 83 5.92 12.44 6.36
C TRP A 83 7.01 12.55 7.44
N LEU A 84 8.26 12.26 7.07
CA LEU A 84 9.44 12.55 7.89
C LEU A 84 10.01 13.91 7.54
N GLU A 85 10.60 14.58 8.52
CA GLU A 85 11.34 15.83 8.31
C GLU A 85 12.69 15.80 9.04
N ARG A 86 13.58 16.75 8.69
CA ARG A 86 14.82 17.01 9.45
C ARG A 86 15.68 15.72 9.58
N PRO A 87 16.35 15.38 10.72
CA PRO A 87 17.32 14.29 10.69
C PRO A 87 16.71 12.93 10.35
N ALA A 88 15.44 12.68 10.65
CA ALA A 88 14.76 11.45 10.24
C ALA A 88 14.63 11.33 8.71
N ALA A 89 14.29 12.42 8.03
CA ALA A 89 14.27 12.45 6.57
C ALA A 89 15.68 12.29 5.99
N GLU A 90 16.67 13.02 6.53
CA GLU A 90 18.07 12.90 6.09
C GLU A 90 18.56 11.46 6.18
N TRP A 91 18.31 10.78 7.30
CA TRP A 91 18.68 9.37 7.48
C TRP A 91 18.06 8.44 6.43
N ILE A 92 16.75 8.57 6.15
CA ILE A 92 16.07 7.74 5.14
C ILE A 92 16.57 7.99 3.71
N TYR A 93 16.97 9.22 3.39
CA TYR A 93 17.36 9.59 2.03
C TYR A 93 18.88 9.55 1.79
N GLN A 94 19.72 9.61 2.83
CA GLN A 94 21.18 9.43 2.73
C GLN A 94 21.54 8.01 2.25
N ASP A 95 20.89 6.97 2.79
CA ASP A 95 21.17 5.57 2.45
C ASP A 95 20.82 5.19 1.00
N LYS A 96 20.03 6.02 0.30
CA LYS A 96 19.67 5.80 -1.13
C LYS A 96 20.70 6.35 -2.11
N ASN A 97 21.59 7.24 -1.68
CA ASN A 97 22.63 7.80 -2.54
C ASN A 97 23.91 6.95 -2.50
N GLU A 98 24.25 6.33 -1.37
CA GLU A 98 25.47 5.51 -1.24
C GLU A 98 25.33 4.13 -1.93
N LYS A 99 24.14 3.52 -1.95
CA LYS A 99 23.93 2.20 -2.59
C LYS A 99 24.02 2.21 -4.12
N LYS A 100 24.07 3.38 -4.77
CA LYS A 100 24.35 3.47 -6.21
C LYS A 100 25.84 3.52 -6.54
N GLU A 101 26.70 3.83 -5.58
CA GLU A 101 28.14 4.02 -5.81
C GLU A 101 28.95 2.72 -5.58
N TYR A 102 28.45 1.82 -4.72
CA TYR A 102 29.07 0.50 -4.51
C TYR A 102 28.74 -0.55 -5.57
N SER A 103 27.78 -0.31 -6.47
CA SER A 103 27.48 -1.24 -7.57
C SER A 103 28.33 -1.02 -8.83
N TYR A 104 29.03 0.12 -8.95
CA TYR A 104 29.87 0.43 -10.12
C TYR A 104 31.37 0.19 -9.88
N ASN A 105 31.80 0.10 -8.62
CA ASN A 105 33.21 -0.04 -8.24
C ASN A 105 33.64 -1.47 -7.86
N SER A 106 32.77 -2.48 -8.01
CA SER A 106 33.14 -3.91 -7.83
C SER A 106 33.53 -4.64 -9.12
N VAL A 107 33.79 -3.91 -10.21
CA VAL A 107 34.40 -4.46 -11.43
C VAL A 107 35.57 -3.57 -11.84
N LYS A 108 36.66 -3.61 -11.07
CA LYS A 108 38.02 -3.30 -11.54
C LYS A 108 39.02 -4.20 -10.83
#